data_AF-A0A3M1DBQ7-F1
#
_entry.id   AF-A0A3M1DBQ7-F1
#
_cell.length_a   1.000
_cell.length_b   1.000
_cell.length_c   1.000
_cell.angle_alpha   90.00
_cell.angle_beta   90.00
_cell.angle_gamma   90.00
#
_symmetry.space_group_name_H-M   'P 1'
#
loop_
_entity.id
_entity.type
_entity.pdbx_description
1 polymer ?
#
loop_
_entity_poly.entity_id
_entity_poly.type
_entity_poly.pdbx_seq_one_letter_code
_entity_poly.pdbx_strand_id
1 'polypeptide(L)' 'MRYMGWIRKKMSDDKVKGIIIAAEYDQKLDYARKVVPNWEVFLYEVNFKLVKFHRR' A
#
# COMPACT_ATOMS: atom_id res chain seq x y z
N MET A 1 -8.69 -7.06 3.96
CA MET A 1 -10.00 -6.43 3.67
C MET A 1 -10.78 -5.92 4.89
N ARG A 2 -10.50 -6.35 6.13
CA ARG A 2 -11.25 -5.94 7.34
C ARG A 2 -11.39 -4.41 7.51
N TYR A 3 -10.36 -3.65 7.15
CA TYR A 3 -10.35 -2.19 7.27
C TYR A 3 -11.28 -1.49 6.26
N MET A 4 -11.25 -1.91 4.99
CA MET A 4 -12.11 -1.34 3.93
C MET A 4 -13.60 -1.62 4.17
N GLY A 5 -13.93 -2.82 4.67
CA GLY A 5 -15.30 -3.16 5.04
C GLY A 5 -15.84 -2.31 6.19
N TRP A 6 -14.98 -1.98 7.17
CA TRP A 6 -15.35 -1.10 8.28
C TRP A 6 -15.56 0.35 7.82
N ILE A 7 -14.68 0.89 6.96
CA ILE A 7 -14.85 2.25 6.43
C ILE A 7 -16.13 2.37 5.59
N ARG A 8 -16.40 1.42 4.69
CA ARG A 8 -17.65 1.42 3.90
C ARG A 8 -18.89 1.41 4.79
N LYS A 9 -18.90 0.58 5.84
CA LYS A 9 -20.03 0.51 6.78
C LYS A 9 -20.20 1.79 7.61
N LYS A 10 -19.11 2.50 7.91
CA LYS A 10 -19.12 3.63 8.84
C LYS A 10 -19.25 5.00 8.16
N MET A 11 -18.76 5.14 6.94
CA MET A 11 -18.82 6.40 6.18
C MET A 11 -19.92 6.41 5.12
N SER A 12 -20.55 5.26 4.81
CA SER A 12 -21.57 5.13 3.75
C SER A 12 -21.16 5.80 2.43
N ASP A 13 -19.86 5.82 2.16
CA ASP A 13 -19.27 6.44 0.99
C ASP A 13 -18.73 5.34 0.09
N ASP A 14 -19.29 5.27 -1.12
CA ASP A 14 -18.87 4.31 -2.14
C ASP A 14 -17.63 4.76 -2.92
N LYS A 15 -17.15 5.99 -2.70
CA LYS A 15 -15.96 6.57 -3.36
C LYS A 15 -14.64 6.25 -2.66
N VAL A 16 -14.63 5.31 -1.71
CA VAL A 16 -13.42 4.92 -1.00
C VAL A 16 -12.46 4.17 -1.94
N LYS A 17 -11.30 4.77 -2.19
CA LYS A 17 -10.19 4.18 -2.95
C LYS A 17 -9.23 3.45 -2.02
N GLY A 18 -8.92 2.19 -2.32
CA GLY A 18 -7.92 1.43 -1.59
C GLY A 18 -6.53 1.65 -2.20
N ILE A 19 -5.52 1.87 -1.36
CA ILE A 19 -4.12 1.92 -1.82
C ILE A 19 -3.33 0.88 -1.04
N ILE A 20 -2.59 0.04 -1.76
CA ILE A 20 -1.64 -0.92 -1.20
C ILE A 20 -0.24 -0.38 -1.44
N ILE A 21 0.58 -0.34 -0.40
CA ILE A 21 1.98 0.08 -0.45
C ILE A 21 2.83 -1.12 -0.03
N ALA A 22 3.75 -1.57 -0.89
CA ALA A 22 4.58 -2.75 -0.65
C ALA A 22 6.04 -2.49 -1.07
N ALA A 23 7.02 -3.22 -0.52
CA ALA A 23 8.40 -3.12 -0.97
C ALA A 23 8.60 -3.80 -2.34
N GLU A 24 7.88 -4.89 -2.58
CA GLU A 24 7.99 -5.72 -3.78
C GLU A 24 6.60 -6.15 -4.27
N TYR A 25 6.49 -6.43 -5.58
CA TYR A 25 5.26 -6.90 -6.20
C TYR A 25 5.19 -8.43 -6.19
N ASP A 26 4.58 -9.01 -5.15
CA ASP A 26 4.27 -10.45 -5.06
C ASP A 26 3.05 -10.80 -5.96
N GLN A 27 3.06 -12.01 -6.56
CA GLN A 27 1.92 -12.61 -7.26
C GLN A 27 0.61 -12.58 -6.44
N LYS A 28 0.69 -12.60 -5.10
CA LYS A 28 -0.48 -12.45 -4.22
C LYS A 28 -1.19 -11.09 -4.37
N LEU A 29 -0.44 -10.01 -4.68
CA LEU A 29 -1.00 -8.68 -4.95
C LEU A 29 -1.77 -8.66 -6.27
N ASP A 30 -1.36 -9.49 -7.22
CA ASP A 30 -2.00 -9.61 -8.53
C ASP A 30 -3.40 -10.25 -8.42
N TYR A 31 -3.56 -11.22 -7.52
CA TYR A 31 -4.89 -11.77 -7.16
C TYR A 31 -5.77 -10.72 -6.47
N ALA A 32 -5.19 -9.94 -5.55
CA ALA A 32 -5.94 -8.90 -4.83
C ALA A 32 -6.48 -7.80 -5.78
N ARG A 33 -5.71 -7.46 -6.83
CA ARG A 33 -6.09 -6.48 -7.86
C ARG A 33 -7.28 -6.93 -8.72
N LYS A 34 -7.45 -8.24 -8.94
CA LYS A 34 -8.53 -8.79 -9.78
C LYS A 34 -9.89 -8.87 -9.07
N VAL A 35 -9.89 -8.93 -7.74
CA VAL A 35 -11.11 -9.24 -6.96
C VAL A 35 -11.89 -7.98 -6.55
N VAL A 36 -11.24 -6.82 -6.46
CA VAL A 36 -11.91 -5.61 -5.98
C VAL A 36 -11.66 -4.41 -6.90
N PRO A 37 -12.72 -3.78 -7.44
CA PRO A 37 -12.58 -2.54 -8.21
C PRO A 37 -12.15 -1.38 -7.29
N ASN A 38 -11.35 -0.46 -7.84
CA ASN A 38 -10.84 0.78 -7.21
C ASN A 38 -9.66 0.64 -6.23
N TRP A 39 -8.77 -0.33 -6.44
CA TRP A 39 -7.50 -0.41 -5.70
C TRP A 39 -6.29 -0.09 -6.57
N GLU A 40 -5.34 0.66 -6.02
CA GLU A 40 -4.03 0.94 -6.61
C GLU A 40 -2.91 0.32 -5.77
N VAL A 41 -1.83 -0.11 -6.44
CA VAL A 41 -0.66 -0.67 -5.78
C VAL A 41 0.54 0.23 -6.10
N PHE A 42 1.23 0.69 -5.07
CA PHE A 42 2.49 1.41 -5.18
C PHE A 42 3.59 0.58 -4.52
N LEU A 43 4.78 0.61 -5.14
CA LEU A 43 5.97 0.06 -4.52
C LEU A 43 6.76 1.18 -3.84
N TYR A 44 7.29 0.92 -2.66
CA TYR A 44 8.21 1.83 -1.99
C TYR A 44 9.62 1.24 -2.02
N GLU A 45 10.61 2.11 -2.23
CA GLU A 45 12.02 1.76 -2.20
C GLU A 45 12.70 2.51 -1.05
N VAL A 46 13.53 1.81 -0.28
CA VAL A 46 14.32 2.42 0.79
C VAL A 46 15.71 2.72 0.24
N ASN A 47 16.04 4.01 0.10
CA ASN A 47 17.37 4.45 -0.28
C ASN A 47 18.13 4.92 0.96
N PHE A 48 19.22 4.23 1.31
CA PHE A 48 20.11 4.65 2.38
C PHE A 48 21.53 4.87 1.87
N LYS A 49 22.18 5.93 2.36
CA LYS A 49 23.58 6.25 2.07
C LYS A 49 24.34 6.43 3.38
N LEU A 50 25.37 5.61 3.58
CA LEU A 50 26.24 5.71 4.74
C LEU A 50 27.33 6.76 4.47
N VAL A 51 27.57 7.61 5.46
CA VAL A 51 28.66 8.60 5.45
C VAL A 51 29.62 8.29 6.60
N LYS A 52 30.93 8.43 6.35
CA LYS A 52 31.96 8.13 7.36
C LYS A 52 31.94 9.20 8.45
N PHE A 53 31.81 8.76 9.71
CA PHE A 53 31.96 9.64 10.85
C PHE A 53 33.40 10.18 10.91
N HIS A 54 33.55 11.50 10.80
CA HIS A 54 34.81 12.22 11.04
C HIS A 54 34.69 12.96 12.38
N ARG A 55 35.42 12.48 13.39
CA ARG A 55 35.63 13.22 14.64
C ARG A 55 36.78 14.20 14.40
N ARG A 56 36.53 15.50 14.52
CA ARG A 56 37.59 16.52 14.65
C ARG A 56 38.20 16.47 16.03
#